data_AF-A0A392PTL4-F1
#
_entry.id   AF-A0A392PTL4-F1
#
_cell.length_a   1.000
_cell.length_b   1.000
_cell.length_c   1.000
_cell.angle_alpha   90.00
_cell.angle_beta   90.00
_cell.angle_gamma   90.00
#
_symmetry.space_group_name_H-M   'P 1'
#
loop_
_entity.id
_entity.type
_entity.pdbx_description
1 polymer ?
#
loop_
_entity_poly.entity_id
_entity_poly.type
_entity_poly.pdbx_seq_one_letter_code
_entity_poly.pdbx_strand_id
1 'polypeptide(L)'
;MSSYLLFGLSRKIIGARFYSKGFEAETGPLDDVVNKIFFRSARDSDGHGTHTASTIAGSVVVDASLLGIAKGTARGGAPSARLAIYKACWFGFCSDADVLSAIDDAIHDGVDIISLSLGPTPPQPIYFENAISVGAFHAFQKGILVSASAGNSVFPGTACNVAPWILTVAASTIDREFSSNIYLGNSKVLK
;
A
#
# COMPACT_ATOMS: atom_id res chain seq x y z
N MET A 1 -16.28 -11.64 -10.29
CA MET A 1 -16.87 -10.39 -10.81
C MET A 1 -16.37 -9.23 -9.98
N SER A 2 -15.23 -8.67 -10.39
CA SER A 2 -14.72 -7.37 -9.92
C SER A 2 -15.62 -6.28 -10.50
N SER A 3 -16.11 -5.35 -9.67
CA SER A 3 -16.96 -4.26 -10.14
C SER A 3 -16.11 -3.04 -10.49
N TYR A 4 -16.14 -2.65 -11.77
CA TYR A 4 -15.60 -1.37 -12.22
C TYR A 4 -16.57 -0.26 -11.79
N LEU A 5 -16.09 0.69 -11.00
CA LEU A 5 -16.77 1.98 -10.82
C LEU A 5 -16.03 3.01 -11.67
N LEU A 6 -16.69 3.45 -12.76
CA LEU A 6 -16.20 4.44 -13.73
C LEU A 6 -16.04 5.86 -13.15
N PHE A 7 -16.34 6.09 -11.86
CA PHE A 7 -16.28 7.42 -11.25
C PHE A 7 -14.86 7.70 -10.71
N GLY A 8 -14.12 8.60 -11.36
CA GLY A 8 -12.82 9.10 -10.86
C GLY A 8 -11.57 8.65 -11.64
N LEU A 9 -11.73 7.91 -12.74
CA LEU A 9 -10.61 7.60 -13.63
C LEU A 9 -10.14 8.86 -14.37
N SER A 10 -8.84 8.95 -14.62
CA SER A 10 -8.20 10.04 -15.33
C SER A 10 -7.08 9.51 -16.21
N ARG A 11 -6.39 10.40 -16.93
CA ARG A 11 -5.13 10.02 -17.56
C ARG A 11 -4.07 9.62 -16.51
N LYS A 12 -4.23 9.93 -15.22
CA LYS A 12 -3.27 9.54 -14.19
C LYS A 12 -3.60 8.19 -13.54
N ILE A 13 -4.81 8.06 -13.04
CA ILE A 13 -5.36 6.80 -12.50
C ILE A 13 -6.20 6.18 -13.62
N ILE A 14 -5.64 5.18 -14.29
CA ILE A 14 -6.20 4.59 -15.50
C ILE A 14 -7.05 3.34 -15.23
N GLY A 15 -6.94 2.77 -14.03
CA GLY A 15 -7.74 1.64 -13.58
C GLY A 15 -7.97 1.70 -12.07
N ALA A 16 -9.12 1.23 -11.62
CA ALA A 16 -9.47 1.16 -10.21
C ALA A 16 -10.45 0.00 -9.97
N ARG A 17 -10.06 -0.94 -9.11
CA ARG A 17 -10.82 -2.14 -8.72
C ARG A 17 -10.78 -2.31 -7.20
N PHE A 18 -11.73 -3.06 -6.66
CA PHE A 18 -11.73 -3.47 -5.26
C PHE A 18 -12.17 -4.92 -5.10
N TYR A 19 -11.73 -5.53 -4.01
CA TYR A 19 -11.92 -6.94 -3.68
C TYR A 19 -12.29 -7.02 -2.21
N SER A 20 -13.49 -7.50 -1.89
CA SER A 20 -13.99 -7.61 -0.50
C SER A 20 -14.51 -9.00 -0.17
N LYS A 21 -14.47 -9.95 -1.11
CA LYS A 21 -15.16 -11.22 -0.94
C LYS A 21 -14.44 -12.12 0.07
N GLY A 22 -13.11 -12.09 0.05
CA GLY A 22 -12.29 -12.78 1.04
C GLY A 22 -12.52 -12.21 2.44
N PHE A 23 -12.46 -10.88 2.57
CA PHE A 23 -12.78 -10.20 3.82
C PHE A 23 -14.18 -10.59 4.34
N GLU A 24 -15.20 -10.50 3.48
CA GLU A 24 -16.59 -10.74 3.89
C GLU A 24 -16.87 -12.21 4.25
N ALA A 25 -16.13 -13.15 3.64
CA ALA A 25 -16.20 -14.56 3.99
C ALA A 25 -15.54 -14.85 5.36
N GLU A 26 -14.45 -14.16 5.68
CA GLU A 26 -13.68 -14.40 6.91
C GLU A 26 -14.21 -13.61 8.12
N THR A 27 -14.73 -12.40 7.89
CA THR A 27 -15.05 -11.43 8.95
C THR A 27 -16.53 -11.03 8.96
N GLY A 28 -17.31 -11.44 7.96
CA GLY A 28 -18.69 -11.00 7.77
C GLY A 28 -18.82 -9.75 6.89
N PRO A 29 -20.06 -9.33 6.55
CA PRO A 29 -20.34 -8.21 5.66
C PRO A 29 -19.60 -6.92 6.05
N LEU A 30 -19.11 -6.16 5.05
CA LEU A 30 -18.45 -4.87 5.33
C LEU A 30 -19.36 -3.90 6.09
N ASP A 31 -20.68 -3.97 5.85
CA ASP A 31 -21.69 -3.09 6.47
C ASP A 31 -21.88 -3.36 7.97
N ASP A 32 -21.47 -4.53 8.46
CA ASP A 32 -21.59 -4.90 9.88
C ASP A 32 -20.45 -4.31 10.73
N VAL A 33 -19.40 -3.77 10.10
CA VAL A 33 -18.27 -3.15 10.80
C VAL A 33 -18.67 -1.74 11.28
N VAL A 34 -19.19 -1.68 12.51
CA VAL A 34 -19.66 -0.44 13.15
C VAL A 34 -18.50 0.52 13.43
N ASN A 35 -18.77 1.83 13.38
CA ASN A 35 -17.83 2.92 13.67
C ASN A 35 -16.62 3.03 12.71
N LYS A 36 -16.71 2.48 11.50
CA LYS A 36 -15.68 2.66 10.46
C LYS A 36 -16.27 3.27 9.21
N ILE A 37 -15.56 4.26 8.66
CA ILE A 37 -15.89 4.84 7.35
C ILE A 37 -15.28 3.92 6.28
N PHE A 38 -16.12 3.45 5.36
CA PHE A 38 -15.67 2.73 4.18
C PHE A 38 -16.49 3.11 2.96
N PHE A 39 -15.95 2.75 1.81
CA PHE A 39 -16.62 2.86 0.53
C PHE A 39 -16.51 1.50 -0.15
N ARG A 40 -17.64 0.91 -0.54
CA ARG A 40 -17.71 -0.31 -1.36
C ARG A 40 -17.30 -0.01 -2.81
N SER A 41 -16.07 0.47 -2.95
CA SER A 41 -15.41 0.97 -4.15
C SER A 41 -13.90 0.97 -3.93
N ALA A 42 -13.12 1.29 -4.96
CA ALA A 42 -11.68 1.51 -4.85
C ALA A 42 -11.28 2.79 -4.07
N ARG A 43 -12.24 3.60 -3.62
CA ARG A 43 -11.96 4.80 -2.81
C ARG A 43 -11.32 4.40 -1.48
N ASP A 44 -10.22 5.05 -1.19
CA ASP A 44 -9.48 4.92 0.06
C ASP A 44 -10.19 5.68 1.20
N SER A 45 -10.37 5.03 2.34
CA SER A 45 -10.91 5.61 3.57
C SER A 45 -9.93 5.55 4.75
N ASP A 46 -8.76 4.96 4.54
CA ASP A 46 -7.71 4.78 5.53
C ASP A 46 -6.57 5.79 5.31
N GLY A 47 -6.13 5.93 4.06
CA GLY A 47 -5.05 6.83 3.64
C GLY A 47 -3.77 6.12 3.26
N HIS A 48 -3.53 4.89 3.72
CA HIS A 48 -2.32 4.12 3.41
C HIS A 48 -2.15 3.92 1.90
N GLY A 49 -3.23 3.58 1.18
CA GLY A 49 -3.20 3.40 -0.28
C GLY A 49 -2.89 4.71 -1.01
N THR A 50 -3.49 5.81 -0.59
CA THR A 50 -3.24 7.15 -1.16
C THR A 50 -1.80 7.61 -0.93
N HIS A 51 -1.26 7.40 0.28
CA HIS A 51 0.10 7.75 0.64
C HIS A 51 1.14 6.96 -0.18
N THR A 52 0.96 5.64 -0.29
CA THR A 52 1.87 4.77 -1.07
C THR A 52 1.79 5.07 -2.57
N ALA A 53 0.59 5.18 -3.15
CA ALA A 53 0.41 5.48 -4.57
C ALA A 53 1.03 6.83 -4.97
N SER A 54 0.88 7.86 -4.13
CA SER A 54 1.49 9.18 -4.36
C SER A 54 3.01 9.17 -4.17
N THR A 55 3.57 8.32 -3.30
CA THR A 55 5.02 8.15 -3.16
C THR A 55 5.63 7.50 -4.41
N ILE A 56 4.95 6.55 -5.04
CA ILE A 56 5.45 5.86 -6.23
C ILE A 56 5.32 6.75 -7.47
N ALA A 57 4.11 7.28 -7.69
CA ALA A 57 3.79 7.98 -8.92
C ALA A 57 2.90 9.21 -8.68
N GLY A 58 3.01 9.92 -7.55
CA GLY A 58 2.30 11.18 -7.36
C GLY A 58 2.67 12.21 -8.44
N SER A 59 1.66 12.91 -8.97
CA SER A 59 1.88 14.10 -9.80
C SER A 59 2.61 15.18 -9.00
N VAL A 60 3.23 16.14 -9.68
CA VAL A 60 3.90 17.25 -9.02
C VAL A 60 2.87 18.15 -8.33
N VAL A 61 3.03 18.36 -7.03
CA VAL A 61 2.21 19.25 -6.21
C VAL A 61 3.12 20.25 -5.52
N VAL A 62 3.05 21.51 -5.94
CA VAL A 62 3.79 22.62 -5.32
C VAL A 62 3.15 23.01 -3.98
N ASP A 63 3.97 23.56 -3.08
CA ASP A 63 3.56 24.03 -1.75
C ASP A 63 2.86 22.98 -0.86
N ALA A 64 3.19 21.70 -1.05
CA ALA A 64 2.71 20.61 -0.21
C ALA A 64 3.32 20.72 1.19
N SER A 65 2.48 20.58 2.23
CA SER A 65 2.90 20.52 3.64
C SER A 65 1.81 19.87 4.49
N LEU A 66 2.19 19.35 5.67
CA LEU A 66 1.25 18.97 6.71
C LEU A 66 1.25 20.06 7.79
N LEU A 67 0.25 20.95 7.79
CA LEU A 67 0.18 22.09 8.72
C LEU A 67 1.48 22.94 8.73
N GLY A 68 2.11 23.10 7.57
CA GLY A 68 3.39 23.81 7.41
C GLY A 68 4.64 22.95 7.61
N ILE A 69 4.51 21.74 8.17
CA ILE A 69 5.61 20.78 8.32
C ILE A 69 5.97 20.19 6.95
N ALA A 70 7.27 19.99 6.73
CA ALA A 70 7.81 19.37 5.51
C ALA A 70 7.49 20.15 4.21
N LYS A 71 7.32 21.48 4.29
CA LYS A 71 6.93 22.32 3.15
C LYS A 71 7.89 22.12 1.96
N GLY A 72 7.32 21.86 0.78
CA GLY A 72 8.08 21.73 -0.46
C GLY A 72 7.21 21.33 -1.64
N THR A 73 7.84 20.77 -2.67
CA THR A 73 7.13 20.18 -3.81
C THR A 73 7.06 18.67 -3.63
N ALA A 74 5.85 18.12 -3.48
CA ALA A 74 5.63 16.69 -3.42
C ALA A 74 5.57 16.09 -4.84
N ARG A 75 6.19 14.93 -5.05
CA ARG A 75 6.10 14.13 -6.27
C ARG A 75 6.43 12.67 -5.99
N GLY A 76 5.95 11.77 -6.84
CA GLY A 76 6.36 10.37 -6.77
C GLY A 76 7.77 10.11 -7.32
N GLY A 77 8.27 8.88 -7.14
CA GLY A 77 9.47 8.39 -7.81
C GLY A 77 9.40 8.48 -9.33
N ALA A 78 8.23 8.18 -9.92
CA ALA A 78 7.93 8.28 -11.35
C ALA A 78 6.66 9.12 -11.60
N PRO A 79 6.73 10.47 -11.60
CA PRO A 79 5.55 11.34 -11.68
C PRO A 79 4.72 11.18 -12.97
N SER A 80 5.33 10.72 -14.07
CA SER A 80 4.65 10.49 -15.35
C SER A 80 4.07 9.08 -15.51
N ALA A 81 4.36 8.15 -14.60
CA ALA A 81 3.80 6.79 -14.64
C ALA A 81 2.28 6.81 -14.45
N ARG A 82 1.59 5.80 -14.96
CA ARG A 82 0.14 5.63 -14.75
C ARG A 82 -0.10 4.78 -13.49
N LEU A 83 -1.24 4.95 -12.86
CA LEU A 83 -1.66 4.17 -11.70
C LEU A 83 -2.87 3.30 -12.06
N ALA A 84 -2.78 2.01 -11.75
CA ALA A 84 -3.93 1.12 -11.65
C ALA A 84 -4.07 0.70 -10.17
N ILE A 85 -5.24 0.95 -9.59
CA ILE A 85 -5.48 0.78 -8.15
C ILE A 85 -6.27 -0.50 -7.91
N TYR A 86 -5.73 -1.37 -7.05
CA TYR A 86 -6.34 -2.64 -6.66
C TYR A 86 -6.52 -2.67 -5.14
N LYS A 87 -7.71 -2.29 -4.66
CA LYS A 87 -8.00 -2.24 -3.22
C LYS A 87 -8.39 -3.62 -2.70
N ALA A 88 -7.49 -4.27 -1.98
CA ALA A 88 -7.69 -5.60 -1.38
C ALA A 88 -7.71 -5.60 0.17
N CYS A 89 -7.59 -4.43 0.79
CA CYS A 89 -7.54 -4.29 2.24
C CYS A 89 -8.73 -3.48 2.76
N TRP A 90 -9.26 -3.91 3.90
CA TRP A 90 -10.40 -3.32 4.60
C TRP A 90 -10.10 -3.29 6.09
N PHE A 91 -10.21 -2.10 6.69
CA PHE A 91 -10.06 -1.90 8.13
C PHE A 91 -8.74 -2.44 8.72
N GLY A 92 -7.65 -2.37 7.96
CA GLY A 92 -6.32 -2.87 8.35
C GLY A 92 -6.12 -4.37 8.12
N PHE A 93 -7.12 -5.08 7.63
CA PHE A 93 -7.04 -6.49 7.27
C PHE A 93 -7.06 -6.67 5.75
N CYS A 94 -6.24 -7.58 5.24
CA CYS A 94 -6.17 -7.93 3.82
C CYS A 94 -6.30 -9.45 3.71
N SER A 95 -7.46 -9.94 3.29
CA SER A 95 -7.65 -11.39 3.10
C SER A 95 -6.75 -11.90 1.98
N ASP A 96 -6.16 -13.08 2.18
CA ASP A 96 -5.34 -13.75 1.18
C ASP A 96 -6.08 -13.93 -0.16
N ALA A 97 -7.37 -14.23 -0.12
CA ALA A 97 -8.19 -14.41 -1.32
C ALA A 97 -8.39 -13.10 -2.10
N ASP A 98 -8.58 -11.98 -1.40
CA ASP A 98 -8.73 -10.66 -2.02
C ASP A 98 -7.40 -10.15 -2.58
N VAL A 99 -6.29 -10.38 -1.87
CA VAL A 99 -4.93 -10.03 -2.32
C VAL A 99 -4.54 -10.84 -3.56
N LEU A 100 -4.79 -12.16 -3.55
CA LEU A 100 -4.48 -13.01 -4.70
C LEU A 100 -5.32 -12.62 -5.93
N SER A 101 -6.60 -12.32 -5.73
CA SER A 101 -7.49 -11.84 -6.80
C SER A 101 -7.03 -10.50 -7.39
N ALA A 102 -6.54 -9.59 -6.54
CA ALA A 102 -5.99 -8.31 -6.96
C ALA A 102 -4.71 -8.47 -7.79
N ILE A 103 -3.81 -9.36 -7.38
CA ILE A 103 -2.57 -9.64 -8.13
C ILE A 103 -2.89 -10.29 -9.48
N ASP A 104 -3.81 -11.27 -9.51
CA ASP A 104 -4.21 -11.95 -10.74
C ASP A 104 -4.82 -10.98 -11.77
N ASP A 105 -5.76 -10.13 -11.35
CA ASP A 105 -6.32 -9.08 -12.21
C ASP A 105 -5.24 -8.07 -12.64
N ALA A 106 -4.29 -7.70 -11.77
CA ALA A 106 -3.20 -6.79 -12.14
C ALA A 106 -2.28 -7.40 -13.22
N ILE A 107 -1.96 -8.69 -13.11
CA ILE A 107 -1.20 -9.43 -14.14
C ILE A 107 -1.98 -9.44 -15.46
N HIS A 108 -3.28 -9.78 -15.41
CA HIS A 108 -4.13 -9.83 -16.60
C HIS A 108 -4.31 -8.47 -17.26
N ASP A 109 -4.44 -7.41 -16.46
CA ASP A 109 -4.55 -6.02 -16.94
C ASP A 109 -3.23 -5.50 -17.54
N GLY A 110 -2.12 -6.25 -17.42
CA GLY A 110 -0.85 -5.96 -18.07
C GLY A 110 -0.06 -4.84 -17.40
N VAL A 111 -0.09 -4.76 -16.06
CA VAL A 111 0.74 -3.79 -15.32
C VAL A 111 2.24 -4.09 -15.50
N ASP A 112 3.07 -3.04 -15.53
CA ASP A 112 4.53 -3.19 -15.69
C ASP A 112 5.24 -3.59 -14.37
N ILE A 113 4.70 -3.13 -13.24
CA ILE A 113 5.25 -3.35 -11.89
C ILE A 113 4.12 -3.35 -10.86
N ILE A 114 4.23 -4.19 -9.84
CA ILE A 114 3.33 -4.21 -8.69
C ILE A 114 4.08 -3.67 -7.47
N SER A 115 3.48 -2.68 -6.80
CA SER A 115 3.96 -2.18 -5.50
C SER A 115 3.00 -2.62 -4.41
N LEU A 116 3.53 -3.29 -3.39
CA LEU A 116 2.74 -4.01 -2.39
C LEU A 116 3.27 -3.70 -0.97
N SER A 117 2.61 -2.75 -0.29
CA SER A 117 2.95 -2.35 1.09
C SER A 117 2.07 -3.10 2.10
N LEU A 118 2.05 -4.42 2.01
CA LEU A 118 1.38 -5.33 2.93
C LEU A 118 2.20 -6.62 3.05
N GLY A 119 1.93 -7.46 4.04
CA GLY A 119 2.70 -8.68 4.25
C GLY A 119 2.09 -9.55 5.34
N PRO A 120 2.45 -10.84 5.41
CA PRO A 120 2.01 -11.71 6.47
C PRO A 120 2.57 -11.25 7.82
N THR A 121 1.89 -11.62 8.90
CA THR A 121 2.44 -11.52 10.25
C THR A 121 3.67 -12.43 10.35
N PRO A 122 4.81 -11.95 10.86
CA PRO A 122 5.98 -12.79 11.08
C PRO A 122 5.70 -13.94 12.07
N PRO A 123 6.34 -15.11 11.92
CA PRO A 123 7.36 -15.44 10.92
C PRO A 123 6.78 -15.62 9.51
N GLN A 124 7.62 -15.42 8.49
CA GLN A 124 7.23 -15.66 7.10
C GLN A 124 6.71 -17.10 6.93
N PRO A 125 5.47 -17.30 6.42
CA PRO A 125 4.97 -18.62 6.08
C PRO A 125 5.71 -19.24 4.89
N ILE A 126 5.59 -20.55 4.72
CA ILE A 126 6.13 -21.26 3.55
C ILE A 126 5.57 -20.61 2.27
N TYR A 127 6.42 -20.46 1.26
CA TYR A 127 6.08 -19.68 0.05
C TYR A 127 4.81 -20.15 -0.66
N PHE A 128 4.50 -21.45 -0.60
CA PHE A 128 3.32 -22.04 -1.25
C PHE A 128 2.02 -21.89 -0.44
N GLU A 129 2.11 -21.43 0.81
CA GLU A 129 0.97 -21.18 1.71
C GLU A 129 0.73 -19.68 1.93
N ASN A 130 1.47 -18.82 1.23
CA ASN A 130 1.37 -17.37 1.34
C ASN A 130 0.88 -16.77 0.02
N ALA A 131 -0.31 -16.15 0.03
CA ALA A 131 -0.94 -15.61 -1.18
C ALA A 131 -0.07 -14.59 -1.92
N ILE A 132 0.68 -13.74 -1.20
CA ILE A 132 1.58 -12.76 -1.81
C ILE A 132 2.74 -13.47 -2.53
N SER A 133 3.34 -14.49 -1.91
CA SER A 133 4.43 -15.27 -2.51
C SER A 133 3.95 -16.00 -3.77
N VAL A 134 2.78 -16.65 -3.71
CA VAL A 134 2.17 -17.33 -4.86
C VAL A 134 1.83 -16.33 -5.98
N GLY A 135 1.12 -15.24 -5.66
CA GLY A 135 0.77 -14.22 -6.65
C GLY A 135 2.01 -13.57 -7.28
N ALA A 136 3.02 -13.25 -6.48
CA ALA A 136 4.27 -12.68 -6.98
C ALA A 136 5.05 -13.65 -7.87
N PHE A 137 4.97 -14.97 -7.62
CA PHE A 137 5.58 -15.96 -8.49
C PHE A 137 4.95 -15.93 -9.89
N HIS A 138 3.61 -15.86 -9.96
CA HIS A 138 2.90 -15.74 -11.24
C HIS A 138 3.21 -14.41 -11.95
N ALA A 139 3.32 -13.30 -11.21
CA ALA A 139 3.75 -12.02 -11.77
C ALA A 139 5.17 -12.12 -12.36
N PHE A 140 6.10 -12.73 -11.61
CA PHE A 140 7.48 -12.94 -12.03
C PHE A 140 7.57 -13.79 -13.30
N GLN A 141 6.78 -14.87 -13.42
CA GLN A 141 6.69 -15.69 -14.63
C GLN A 141 6.22 -14.91 -15.87
N LYS A 142 5.52 -13.78 -15.67
CA LYS A 142 5.06 -12.88 -16.73
C LYS A 142 5.98 -11.66 -16.92
N GLY A 143 7.11 -11.61 -16.23
CA GLY A 143 8.07 -10.50 -16.33
C GLY A 143 7.66 -9.26 -15.54
N ILE A 144 6.70 -9.37 -14.61
CA ILE A 144 6.21 -8.28 -13.77
C ILE A 144 6.93 -8.33 -12.43
N LEU A 145 7.69 -7.29 -12.10
CA LEU A 145 8.37 -7.18 -10.81
C LEU A 145 7.37 -6.86 -9.68
N VAL A 146 7.52 -7.52 -8.53
CA VAL A 146 6.79 -7.17 -7.30
C VAL A 146 7.76 -6.56 -6.30
N SER A 147 7.53 -5.30 -5.94
CA SER A 147 8.23 -4.59 -4.86
C SER A 147 7.36 -4.62 -3.60
N ALA A 148 7.85 -5.24 -2.52
CA ALA A 148 7.09 -5.39 -1.29
C ALA A 148 7.87 -4.99 -0.03
N SER A 149 7.17 -4.48 0.98
CA SER A 149 7.78 -4.09 2.26
C SER A 149 8.27 -5.30 3.07
N ALA A 150 9.39 -5.17 3.78
CA ALA A 150 9.92 -6.21 4.69
C ALA A 150 9.11 -6.38 6.00
N GLY A 151 8.11 -5.53 6.24
CA GLY A 151 7.36 -5.47 7.50
C GLY A 151 7.97 -4.50 8.52
N ASN A 152 7.26 -4.30 9.63
CA ASN A 152 7.61 -3.31 10.67
C ASN A 152 8.06 -3.95 11.99
N SER A 153 8.29 -5.27 12.00
CA SER A 153 8.81 -5.95 13.18
C SER A 153 10.31 -5.68 13.33
N VAL A 154 10.76 -5.50 14.56
CA VAL A 154 12.14 -5.08 14.88
C VAL A 154 13.03 -6.23 15.34
N PHE A 155 12.48 -7.45 15.45
CA PHE A 155 13.24 -8.60 15.94
C PHE A 155 13.99 -9.32 14.81
N PRO A 156 15.14 -9.95 15.08
CA PRO A 156 15.84 -10.76 14.08
C PRO A 156 14.94 -11.84 13.47
N GLY A 157 15.07 -12.06 12.16
CA GLY A 157 14.30 -13.10 11.45
C GLY A 157 12.81 -12.80 11.26
N THR A 158 12.38 -11.53 11.41
CA THR A 158 10.97 -11.14 11.28
C THR A 158 10.63 -10.43 9.97
N ALA A 159 11.55 -10.42 9.00
CA ALA A 159 11.25 -9.92 7.67
C ALA A 159 10.18 -10.79 7.00
N CYS A 160 9.19 -10.15 6.37
CA CYS A 160 8.19 -10.80 5.54
C CYS A 160 8.40 -10.47 4.05
N ASN A 161 7.66 -11.14 3.18
CA ASN A 161 7.78 -11.04 1.72
C ASN A 161 9.18 -11.40 1.19
N VAL A 162 9.82 -12.40 1.80
CA VAL A 162 11.21 -12.82 1.51
C VAL A 162 11.31 -13.93 0.45
N ALA A 163 10.27 -14.11 -0.37
CA ALA A 163 10.35 -15.05 -1.49
C ALA A 163 11.38 -14.56 -2.52
N PRO A 164 12.22 -15.44 -3.11
CA PRO A 164 13.34 -15.01 -3.97
C PRO A 164 12.95 -14.19 -5.21
N TRP A 165 11.68 -14.25 -5.63
CA TRP A 165 11.14 -13.53 -6.79
C TRP A 165 10.49 -12.18 -6.41
N ILE A 166 10.60 -11.76 -5.14
CA ILE A 166 10.09 -10.47 -4.64
C ILE A 166 11.27 -9.54 -4.35
N LEU A 167 11.15 -8.28 -4.76
CA LEU A 167 12.03 -7.22 -4.26
C LEU A 167 11.55 -6.79 -2.87
N THR A 168 12.17 -7.34 -1.83
CA THR A 168 11.86 -7.02 -0.43
C THR A 168 12.58 -5.74 0.00
N VAL A 169 11.82 -4.73 0.44
CA VAL A 169 12.33 -3.38 0.74
C VAL A 169 12.28 -3.09 2.24
N ALA A 170 13.44 -2.77 2.83
CA ALA A 170 13.57 -2.29 4.21
C ALA A 170 13.38 -0.76 4.31
N ALA A 171 13.13 -0.25 5.51
CA ALA A 171 13.03 1.18 5.79
C ALA A 171 14.31 1.71 6.45
N SER A 172 14.67 2.96 6.12
CA SER A 172 15.76 3.69 6.75
C SER A 172 15.39 5.17 6.91
N THR A 173 16.19 5.90 7.68
CA THR A 173 16.02 7.35 7.86
C THR A 173 16.62 8.14 6.70
N ILE A 174 16.19 9.39 6.55
CA ILE A 174 16.80 10.38 5.66
C ILE A 174 17.48 11.47 6.51
N ASP A 175 18.17 12.39 5.84
CA ASP A 175 18.85 13.53 6.47
C ASP A 175 17.89 14.57 7.08
N ARG A 176 16.65 14.64 6.57
CA ARG A 176 15.60 15.53 7.10
C ARG A 176 15.03 15.01 8.42
N GLU A 177 15.16 15.83 9.46
CA GLU A 177 14.60 15.62 10.80
C GLU A 177 13.47 16.61 11.10
N PHE A 178 12.43 16.17 11.81
CA PHE A 178 11.38 17.06 12.34
C PHE A 178 11.54 17.20 13.86
N SER A 179 11.81 18.42 14.33
CA SER A 179 11.98 18.73 15.75
C SER A 179 10.74 19.39 16.34
N SER A 180 10.40 19.05 17.59
CA SER A 180 9.31 19.66 18.35
C SER A 180 9.86 20.26 19.64
N ASN A 181 10.28 21.53 19.57
CA ASN A 181 10.87 22.22 20.72
C ASN A 181 9.84 22.44 21.85
N ILE A 182 10.23 22.11 23.08
CA ILE A 182 9.45 22.32 24.30
C ILE A 182 10.06 23.48 25.09
N TYR A 183 9.27 24.54 25.31
CA TYR A 183 9.66 25.72 26.08
C TYR A 183 9.16 25.59 27.52
N LEU A 184 10.08 25.49 28.48
CA LEU A 184 9.77 25.40 29.91
C LEU A 184 9.64 26.79 30.54
N GLY A 185 8.88 26.90 31.63
CA GLY A 185 8.66 28.17 32.34
C GLY A 185 9.92 28.80 32.96
N ASN A 186 11.01 28.04 33.04
CA ASN A 186 12.34 28.53 33.43
C ASN A 186 13.21 28.96 32.25
N SER A 187 12.61 29.21 31.08
CA SER A 187 13.28 29.60 29.83
C SER A 187 14.22 28.53 29.24
N LYS A 188 14.19 27.30 29.73
CA LYS A 188 14.91 26.18 29.11
C LYS A 188 14.13 25.65 27.91
N VAL A 189 14.84 25.38 26.82
CA VAL A 189 14.29 24.74 25.61
C VAL A 189 14.80 23.31 25.55
N LEU A 190 13.89 22.34 25.42
CA LEU A 190 14.22 20.95 25.08
C LEU A 190 13.93 20.78 23.59
N LYS A 191 14.91 20.29 22.84
CA LYS A 191 14.72 19.92 21.44
C LYS A 191 14.16 18.50 21.34
#